data_AF-A0A933TJW2-F1
#
_entry.id   AF-A0A933TJW2-F1
#
_cell.length_a   1.000
_cell.length_b   1.000
_cell.length_c   1.000
_cell.angle_alpha   90.00
_cell.angle_beta   90.00
_cell.angle_gamma   90.00
#
_symmetry.space_group_name_H-M   'P 1'
#
loop_
_entity.id
_entity.type
_entity.pdbx_description
1 polymer ?
#
loop_
_entity_poly.entity_id
_entity_poly.type
_entity_poly.pdbx_seq_one_letter_code
_entity_poly.pdbx_strand_id
1 'polypeptide(L)'
;MRPMSLAVLGLALGAVMLLGCGGSGTEPSLKVYYAEMVRVQVEGQQRTPSANVNLGEIPADTPPEELRGRLKEGLRASRVLNDAYLQDVKSIEPPAEAETAHGELVAAIDAVNAWLDGMIAGVDGISSLDEFDALVNRSAFLEAEQAFAEACAGLQRIATDDGIEVDLQCTH
;
A
#
# COMPACT_ATOMS: atom_id res chain seq x y z
N MET A 1 -21.39 29.13 -2.88
CA MET A 1 -21.48 28.49 -4.21
C MET A 1 -20.41 29.11 -5.09
N ARG A 2 -19.28 28.42 -5.29
CA ARG A 2 -18.18 28.87 -6.15
C ARG A 2 -18.11 27.94 -7.37
N PRO A 3 -17.97 28.46 -8.59
CA PRO A 3 -17.88 27.63 -9.78
C PRO A 3 -16.52 26.90 -9.83
N MET A 4 -16.57 25.58 -9.92
CA MET A 4 -15.43 24.71 -10.19
C MET A 4 -15.14 24.81 -11.70
N SER A 5 -14.00 25.40 -12.05
CA SER A 5 -13.53 25.45 -13.43
C SER A 5 -13.09 24.06 -13.87
N LEU A 6 -13.81 23.51 -14.86
CA LEU A 6 -13.37 22.34 -15.62
C LEU A 6 -12.12 22.72 -16.44
N ALA A 7 -10.96 22.27 -15.99
CA ALA A 7 -9.77 22.20 -16.82
C ALA A 7 -9.83 20.90 -17.63
N VAL A 8 -10.08 21.04 -18.94
CA VAL A 8 -10.00 19.95 -19.91
C VAL A 8 -8.52 19.64 -20.12
N LEU A 9 -8.01 18.59 -19.47
CA LEU A 9 -6.71 18.02 -19.78
C LEU A 9 -6.87 17.13 -21.02
N GLY A 10 -6.28 17.56 -22.14
CA GLY A 10 -6.22 16.78 -23.36
C GLY A 10 -5.32 15.56 -23.19
N LEU A 11 -5.93 14.37 -23.15
CA LEU A 11 -5.23 13.09 -23.28
C LEU A 11 -4.68 12.98 -24.72
N ALA A 12 -3.38 13.20 -24.87
CA ALA A 12 -2.65 12.74 -26.04
C ALA A 12 -2.51 11.21 -25.95
N LEU A 13 -3.39 10.48 -26.65
CA LEU A 13 -3.21 9.06 -26.92
C LEU A 13 -1.98 8.87 -27.83
N GLY A 14 -0.82 8.65 -27.22
CA GLY A 14 0.33 8.06 -27.87
C GLY A 14 0.10 6.57 -28.04
N ALA A 15 -0.08 6.12 -29.28
CA ALA A 15 -0.18 4.72 -29.64
C ALA A 15 1.11 3.96 -29.25
N VAL A 16 1.03 3.11 -28.22
CA VAL A 16 2.08 2.13 -27.95
C VAL A 16 1.86 0.94 -28.87
N MET A 17 2.76 0.79 -29.85
CA MET A 17 2.83 -0.40 -30.68
C MET A 17 3.23 -1.61 -29.84
N LEU A 18 2.30 -2.55 -29.71
CA LEU A 18 2.58 -3.95 -29.38
C LEU A 18 3.40 -4.59 -30.51
N LEU A 19 4.73 -4.68 -30.37
CA LEU A 19 5.53 -5.62 -31.14
C LEU A 19 6.73 -6.11 -30.32
N GLY A 20 6.72 -7.40 -29.98
CA GLY A 20 7.96 -8.16 -29.80
C GLY A 20 8.16 -8.80 -28.43
N CYS A 21 7.48 -9.92 -28.20
CA CYS A 21 7.99 -10.96 -27.30
C CYS A 21 9.26 -11.54 -27.97
N GLY A 22 10.41 -10.93 -27.69
CA GLY A 22 11.69 -11.23 -28.29
C GLY A 22 12.79 -10.83 -27.33
N GLY A 23 13.12 -11.74 -26.42
CA GLY A 23 14.09 -11.55 -25.35
C GLY A 23 15.41 -10.97 -25.83
N SER A 24 15.59 -9.69 -25.56
CA SER A 24 16.90 -9.07 -25.39
C SER A 24 16.78 -8.29 -24.08
N GLY A 25 17.23 -8.93 -23.00
CA GLY A 25 17.12 -8.47 -21.61
C GLY A 25 17.76 -7.10 -21.42
N THR A 26 17.03 -6.07 -21.79
CA THR A 26 17.31 -4.68 -21.46
C THR A 26 16.50 -4.42 -20.21
N GLU A 27 17.22 -4.11 -19.12
CA GLU A 27 16.58 -3.72 -17.86
C GLU A 27 15.52 -2.65 -18.13
N PRO A 28 14.37 -2.71 -17.45
CA PRO A 28 13.34 -1.71 -17.60
C PRO A 28 13.90 -0.33 -17.22
N SER A 29 13.67 0.68 -18.06
CA SER A 29 14.06 2.06 -17.71
C SER A 29 13.34 2.54 -16.44
N LEU A 30 13.94 3.47 -15.69
CA LEU A 30 13.31 4.08 -14.50
C LEU A 30 11.89 4.59 -14.76
N LYS A 31 11.63 5.20 -15.93
CA LYS A 31 10.28 5.68 -16.30
C LYS A 31 9.24 4.56 -16.40
N VAL A 32 9.63 3.43 -16.97
CA VAL A 32 8.75 2.24 -17.08
C VAL A 32 8.50 1.67 -15.70
N TYR A 33 9.55 1.54 -14.89
CA TYR A 33 9.47 1.08 -13.51
C TYR A 33 8.49 1.91 -12.67
N TYR A 34 8.63 3.24 -12.65
CA TYR A 34 7.75 4.10 -11.86
C TYR A 34 6.32 4.15 -12.41
N ALA A 35 6.12 3.99 -13.72
CA ALA A 35 4.78 3.86 -14.29
C ALA A 35 4.07 2.59 -13.77
N GLU A 36 4.78 1.48 -13.65
CA GLU A 36 4.25 0.24 -13.05
C GLU A 36 3.97 0.41 -11.55
N MET A 37 4.87 1.06 -10.80
CA MET A 37 4.64 1.36 -9.37
C MET A 37 3.36 2.19 -9.15
N VAL A 38 3.16 3.24 -9.94
CA VAL A 38 1.94 4.07 -9.89
C VAL A 38 0.70 3.25 -10.26
N ARG A 39 0.79 2.38 -11.29
CA ARG A 39 -0.32 1.49 -11.66
C ARG A 39 -0.72 0.58 -10.50
N VAL A 40 0.25 -0.12 -9.90
CA VAL A 40 0.01 -1.03 -8.77
C VAL A 40 -0.57 -0.29 -7.57
N GLN A 41 -0.11 0.93 -7.29
CA GLN A 41 -0.69 1.77 -6.24
C GLN A 41 -2.16 2.13 -6.52
N VAL A 42 -2.46 2.63 -7.73
CA VAL A 42 -3.83 3.02 -8.11
C VAL A 42 -4.77 1.81 -8.06
N GLU A 43 -4.34 0.66 -8.54
CA GLU A 43 -5.10 -0.58 -8.44
C GLU A 43 -5.29 -1.01 -6.97
N GLY A 44 -4.25 -0.89 -6.14
CA GLY A 44 -4.34 -1.15 -4.71
C GLY A 44 -5.42 -0.30 -4.02
N GLN A 45 -5.44 1.00 -4.30
CA GLN A 45 -6.44 1.93 -3.76
C GLN A 45 -7.86 1.60 -4.21
N GLN A 46 -8.04 1.10 -5.42
CA GLN A 46 -9.34 0.65 -5.91
C GLN A 46 -9.85 -0.61 -5.20
N ARG A 47 -8.96 -1.41 -4.59
CA ARG A 47 -9.31 -2.61 -3.80
C ARG A 47 -9.66 -2.28 -2.34
N THR A 48 -9.25 -1.11 -1.83
CA THR A 48 -9.42 -0.69 -0.42
C THR A 48 -10.86 -0.48 0.07
N PRO A 49 -11.84 0.03 -0.71
CA PRO A 49 -13.20 0.31 -0.21
C PRO A 49 -13.92 -0.91 0.38
N SER A 50 -13.48 -2.12 0.02
CA SER A 50 -14.05 -3.39 0.46
C SER A 50 -13.46 -3.95 1.76
N ALA A 51 -12.36 -3.41 2.27
CA ALA A 51 -11.65 -3.98 3.43
C ALA A 51 -11.68 -3.12 4.69
N ASN A 52 -12.13 -1.87 4.61
CA ASN A 52 -12.21 -1.01 5.78
C ASN A 52 -13.41 -1.42 6.64
N VAL A 53 -13.15 -2.16 7.72
CA VAL A 53 -14.08 -2.16 8.86
C VAL A 53 -14.08 -0.75 9.41
N ASN A 54 -15.21 -0.05 9.25
CA ASN A 54 -15.37 1.26 9.84
C ASN A 54 -15.49 1.10 11.36
N LEU A 55 -14.36 1.17 12.06
CA LEU A 55 -14.31 1.05 13.52
C LEU A 55 -15.16 2.12 14.20
N GLY A 56 -15.33 3.29 13.57
CA GLY A 56 -16.19 4.37 14.05
C GLY A 56 -17.70 4.08 13.97
N GLU A 57 -18.09 3.03 13.25
CA GLU A 57 -19.47 2.54 13.17
C GLU A 57 -19.76 1.39 14.14
N ILE A 58 -18.76 0.92 14.90
CA ILE A 58 -18.97 -0.12 15.91
C ILE A 58 -19.60 0.53 17.16
N PRO A 59 -20.84 0.16 17.55
CA PRO A 59 -21.45 0.70 18.76
C PRO A 59 -20.59 0.42 20.00
N ALA A 60 -20.52 1.37 20.93
CA ALA A 60 -19.73 1.22 22.15
C ALA A 60 -20.23 0.08 23.05
N ASP A 61 -21.50 -0.33 22.90
CA ASP A 61 -22.14 -1.43 23.60
C ASP A 61 -22.09 -2.77 22.83
N THR A 62 -21.30 -2.85 21.75
CA THR A 62 -21.09 -4.11 21.00
C THR A 62 -20.57 -5.21 21.95
N PRO A 63 -21.22 -6.38 22.00
CA PRO A 63 -20.74 -7.49 22.81
C PRO A 63 -19.30 -7.88 22.45
N PRO A 64 -18.43 -8.22 23.43
CA PRO A 64 -17.03 -8.52 23.17
C PRO A 64 -16.78 -9.59 22.10
N GLU A 65 -17.64 -10.62 22.03
CA GLU A 65 -17.54 -11.66 21.01
C GLU A 65 -17.79 -11.10 19.60
N GLU A 66 -18.84 -10.30 19.43
CA GLU A 66 -19.15 -9.65 18.16
C GLU A 66 -18.06 -8.66 17.77
N LEU A 67 -17.55 -7.87 18.73
CA LEU A 67 -16.44 -6.95 18.52
C LEU A 67 -15.21 -7.68 17.98
N ARG A 68 -14.77 -8.76 18.64
CA ARG A 68 -13.63 -9.56 18.19
C ARG A 68 -13.83 -10.15 16.80
N GLY A 69 -15.06 -10.61 16.50
CA GLY A 69 -15.43 -11.09 15.18
C GLY A 69 -15.20 -10.04 14.10
N ARG A 70 -15.75 -8.83 14.31
CA ARG A 70 -15.61 -7.70 13.39
C ARG A 70 -14.15 -7.25 13.23
N LEU A 71 -13.40 -7.17 14.32
CA LEU A 71 -11.97 -6.80 14.29
C LEU A 71 -11.14 -7.82 13.50
N LYS A 72 -11.36 -9.12 13.72
CA LYS A 72 -10.67 -10.19 12.96
C LYS A 72 -11.01 -10.16 11.49
N GLU A 73 -12.27 -9.92 11.14
CA GLU A 73 -12.71 -9.80 9.76
C GLU A 73 -11.97 -8.64 9.06
N GLY A 74 -11.95 -7.46 9.68
CA GLY A 74 -11.24 -6.29 9.14
C GLY A 74 -9.75 -6.51 8.97
N LEU A 75 -9.08 -7.01 10.02
CA LEU A 75 -7.64 -7.29 9.95
C LEU A 75 -7.30 -8.33 8.87
N ARG A 76 -8.13 -9.36 8.70
CA ARG A 76 -7.95 -10.35 7.62
C ARG A 76 -8.14 -9.74 6.24
N ALA A 77 -9.15 -8.88 6.08
CA ALA A 77 -9.36 -8.16 4.83
C ALA A 77 -8.16 -7.27 4.50
N SER A 78 -7.65 -6.50 5.47
CA SER A 78 -6.43 -5.70 5.32
C SER A 78 -5.21 -6.57 4.99
N ARG A 79 -5.05 -7.72 5.65
CA ARG A 79 -3.96 -8.66 5.40
C ARG A 79 -3.98 -9.22 3.98
N VAL A 80 -5.16 -9.57 3.46
CA VAL A 80 -5.32 -10.03 2.07
C VAL A 80 -4.98 -8.93 1.07
N LEU A 81 -5.42 -7.69 1.33
CA LEU A 81 -5.09 -6.56 0.45
C LEU A 81 -3.60 -6.24 0.44
N ASN A 82 -2.96 -6.18 1.61
CA ASN A 82 -1.52 -5.93 1.72
C ASN A 82 -0.71 -7.07 1.12
N ASP A 83 -1.18 -8.33 1.21
CA ASP A 83 -0.54 -9.45 0.50
C ASP A 83 -0.60 -9.27 -1.01
N ALA A 84 -1.78 -8.94 -1.54
CA ALA A 84 -1.95 -8.72 -2.97
C ALA A 84 -1.09 -7.56 -3.46
N TYR A 85 -1.05 -6.44 -2.72
CA TYR A 85 -0.16 -5.32 -3.01
C TYR A 85 1.32 -5.74 -2.97
N LEU A 86 1.73 -6.53 -1.97
CA LEU A 86 3.09 -7.07 -1.88
C LEU A 86 3.46 -7.93 -3.09
N GLN A 87 2.57 -8.82 -3.53
CA GLN A 87 2.81 -9.66 -4.70
C GLN A 87 2.91 -8.81 -5.97
N ASP A 88 2.06 -7.82 -6.12
CA ASP A 88 2.10 -6.91 -7.27
C ASP A 88 3.41 -6.10 -7.29
N VAL A 89 3.86 -5.57 -6.15
CA VAL A 89 5.16 -4.86 -6.03
C VAL A 89 6.32 -5.81 -6.33
N LYS A 90 6.36 -7.00 -5.74
CA LYS A 90 7.41 -8.02 -5.98
C LYS A 90 7.50 -8.47 -7.45
N SER A 91 6.41 -8.32 -8.21
CA SER A 91 6.38 -8.67 -9.64
C SER A 91 7.03 -7.64 -10.55
N ILE A 92 7.30 -6.43 -10.03
CA ILE A 92 7.97 -5.37 -10.77
C ILE A 92 9.47 -5.57 -10.64
N GLU A 93 10.16 -5.78 -11.76
CA GLU A 93 11.63 -5.81 -11.79
C GLU A 93 12.18 -4.37 -11.65
N PRO A 94 12.91 -4.03 -10.56
CA PRO A 94 13.49 -2.71 -10.41
C PRO A 94 14.76 -2.57 -11.26
N PRO A 95 15.03 -1.40 -11.87
CA PRO A 95 16.35 -1.09 -12.41
C PRO A 95 17.39 -0.95 -11.27
N ALA A 96 18.68 -1.08 -11.61
CA ALA A 96 19.78 -1.06 -10.65
C ALA A 96 19.77 0.15 -9.71
N GLU A 97 19.37 1.33 -10.21
CA GLU A 97 19.29 2.56 -9.41
C GLU A 97 18.19 2.51 -8.34
N ALA A 98 17.14 1.72 -8.53
CA ALA A 98 16.00 1.58 -7.62
C ALA A 98 15.99 0.26 -6.84
N GLU A 99 16.84 -0.70 -7.17
CA GLU A 99 16.84 -2.07 -6.64
C GLU A 99 16.85 -2.11 -5.10
N THR A 100 17.74 -1.33 -4.47
CA THR A 100 17.84 -1.31 -3.00
C THR A 100 16.58 -0.74 -2.35
N ALA A 101 16.09 0.42 -2.81
CA ALA A 101 14.91 1.07 -2.25
C ALA A 101 13.62 0.24 -2.52
N HIS A 102 13.56 -0.47 -3.66
CA HIS A 102 12.49 -1.41 -3.94
C HIS A 102 12.51 -2.59 -2.95
N GLY A 103 13.68 -3.17 -2.71
CA GLY A 103 13.85 -4.24 -1.73
C GLY A 103 13.44 -3.82 -0.31
N GLU A 104 13.80 -2.60 0.09
CA GLU A 104 13.38 -2.00 1.37
C GLU A 104 11.85 -1.84 1.45
N LEU A 105 11.19 -1.39 0.38
CA LEU A 105 9.74 -1.27 0.34
C LEU A 105 9.07 -2.65 0.48
N VAL A 106 9.57 -3.64 -0.26
CA VAL A 106 9.08 -5.03 -0.18
C VAL A 106 9.21 -5.58 1.24
N ALA A 107 10.35 -5.36 1.90
CA ALA A 107 10.57 -5.78 3.27
C ALA A 107 9.65 -5.06 4.27
N ALA A 108 9.40 -3.76 4.07
CA ALA A 108 8.51 -2.99 4.93
C ALA A 108 7.04 -3.46 4.83
N ILE A 109 6.55 -3.74 3.61
CA ILE A 109 5.21 -4.30 3.42
C ILE A 109 5.10 -5.69 4.08
N ASP A 110 6.15 -6.53 3.97
CA ASP A 110 6.19 -7.83 4.63
C ASP A 110 6.13 -7.71 6.17
N ALA A 111 6.82 -6.72 6.74
CA ALA A 111 6.75 -6.40 8.16
C ALA A 111 5.34 -5.96 8.60
N VAL A 112 4.65 -5.15 7.80
CA VAL A 112 3.23 -4.79 8.04
C VAL A 112 2.34 -6.03 8.02
N ASN A 113 2.56 -6.96 7.08
CA ASN A 113 1.83 -8.23 7.01
C ASN A 113 2.08 -9.10 8.26
N ALA A 114 3.32 -9.20 8.71
CA ALA A 114 3.67 -9.92 9.93
C ALA A 114 3.02 -9.30 11.18
N TRP A 115 2.96 -7.97 11.25
CA TRP A 115 2.23 -7.26 12.30
C TRP A 115 0.73 -7.58 12.26
N LEU A 116 0.09 -7.54 11.09
CA LEU A 116 -1.31 -7.91 10.92
C LEU A 116 -1.60 -9.34 11.38
N ASP A 117 -0.73 -10.30 11.05
CA ASP A 117 -0.85 -11.68 11.50
C ASP A 117 -0.78 -11.78 13.04
N GLY A 118 0.11 -11.01 13.67
CA GLY A 118 0.18 -10.86 15.13
C GLY A 118 -1.08 -10.24 15.74
N MET A 119 -1.66 -9.22 15.10
CA MET A 119 -2.91 -8.59 15.51
C MET A 119 -4.08 -9.58 15.46
N ILE A 120 -4.22 -10.32 14.36
CA ILE A 120 -5.29 -11.32 14.17
C ILE A 120 -5.24 -12.37 15.29
N ALA A 121 -4.05 -12.80 15.68
CA ALA A 121 -3.84 -13.72 16.80
C ALA A 121 -4.14 -13.07 18.17
N GLY A 122 -3.80 -11.78 18.33
CA GLY A 122 -4.00 -11.02 19.56
C GLY A 122 -5.45 -10.63 19.86
N VAL A 123 -6.32 -10.55 18.84
CA VAL A 123 -7.71 -10.08 19.00
C VAL A 123 -8.53 -10.94 19.96
N ASP A 124 -8.20 -12.23 20.15
CA ASP A 124 -8.93 -13.10 21.09
C ASP A 124 -8.90 -12.60 22.54
N GLY A 125 -7.87 -11.84 22.92
CA GLY A 125 -7.75 -11.23 24.25
C GLY A 125 -8.48 -9.90 24.43
N ILE A 126 -9.09 -9.36 23.37
CA ILE A 126 -9.68 -8.01 23.38
C ILE A 126 -11.15 -8.06 23.83
N SER A 127 -11.51 -7.13 24.71
CA SER A 127 -12.85 -6.95 25.27
C SER A 127 -13.49 -5.60 24.95
N SER A 128 -12.70 -4.61 24.50
CA SER A 128 -13.15 -3.27 24.18
C SER A 128 -12.36 -2.65 23.03
N LEU A 129 -12.88 -1.57 22.43
CA LEU A 129 -12.15 -0.80 21.42
C LEU A 129 -10.92 -0.09 21.99
N ASP A 130 -10.94 0.32 23.26
CA ASP A 130 -9.77 0.93 23.91
C ASP A 130 -8.60 -0.06 24.04
N GLU A 131 -8.90 -1.33 24.36
CA GLU A 131 -7.87 -2.38 24.38
C GLU A 131 -7.34 -2.68 22.97
N PHE A 132 -8.21 -2.62 21.96
CA PHE A 132 -7.79 -2.74 20.56
C PHE A 132 -6.90 -1.58 20.14
N ASP A 133 -7.26 -0.34 20.48
CA ASP A 133 -6.47 0.85 20.20
C ASP A 133 -5.09 0.78 20.89
N ALA A 134 -5.04 0.34 22.15
CA ALA A 134 -3.77 0.10 22.85
C ALA A 134 -2.94 -1.02 22.22
N LEU A 135 -3.57 -2.00 21.56
CA LEU A 135 -2.90 -3.06 20.80
C LEU A 135 -2.33 -2.52 19.47
N VAL A 136 -3.07 -1.65 18.77
CA VAL A 136 -2.64 -1.00 17.52
C VAL A 136 -1.50 -0.02 17.79
N ASN A 137 -1.61 0.80 18.84
CA ASN A 137 -0.61 1.82 19.23
C ASN A 137 0.67 1.23 19.85
N ARG A 138 0.96 -0.05 19.63
CA ARG A 138 2.22 -0.67 20.05
C ARG A 138 3.34 -0.28 19.11
N SER A 139 4.57 -0.23 19.65
CA SER A 139 5.75 0.22 18.91
C SER A 139 5.96 -0.52 17.58
N ALA A 140 5.66 -1.83 17.53
CA ALA A 140 5.82 -2.63 16.32
C ALA A 140 4.99 -2.14 15.12
N PHE A 141 3.78 -1.58 15.34
CA PHE A 141 3.00 -1.00 14.23
C PHE A 141 3.66 0.28 13.73
N LEU A 142 3.98 1.18 14.66
CA LEU A 142 4.62 2.46 14.35
C LEU A 142 5.98 2.28 13.67
N GLU A 143 6.75 1.27 14.10
CA GLU A 143 8.02 0.89 13.48
C GLU A 143 7.82 0.36 12.05
N ALA A 144 6.80 -0.47 11.81
CA ALA A 144 6.50 -0.99 10.47
C ALA A 144 5.97 0.12 9.54
N GLU A 145 5.11 1.01 10.05
CA GLU A 145 4.60 2.17 9.32
C GLU A 145 5.73 3.14 8.97
N GLN A 146 6.62 3.43 9.93
CA GLN A 146 7.78 4.27 9.69
C GLN A 146 8.72 3.64 8.65
N ALA A 147 9.01 2.33 8.75
CA ALA A 147 9.83 1.63 7.77
C ALA A 147 9.23 1.69 6.35
N PHE A 148 7.90 1.57 6.25
CA PHE A 148 7.20 1.71 4.98
C PHE A 148 7.33 3.14 4.42
N ALA A 149 7.08 4.16 5.24
CA ALA A 149 7.16 5.56 4.84
C ALA A 149 8.58 5.94 4.39
N GLU A 150 9.61 5.48 5.10
CA GLU A 150 11.01 5.70 4.77
C GLU A 150 11.39 5.02 3.44
N ALA A 151 11.00 3.76 3.25
CA ALA A 151 11.28 3.03 2.01
C ALA A 151 10.58 3.65 0.79
N CYS A 152 9.31 4.03 0.93
CA CYS A 152 8.58 4.73 -0.13
C CYS A 152 9.23 6.09 -0.45
N ALA A 153 9.60 6.87 0.57
CA ALA A 153 10.28 8.15 0.38
C ALA A 153 11.64 7.98 -0.32
N GLY A 154 12.35 6.87 -0.09
CA GLY A 154 13.55 6.49 -0.84
C GLY A 154 13.28 6.37 -2.35
N LEU A 155 12.24 5.63 -2.72
CA LEU A 155 11.82 5.52 -4.13
C LEU A 155 11.36 6.85 -4.72
N GLN A 156 10.60 7.66 -3.97
CA GLN A 156 10.16 8.99 -4.44
C GLN A 156 11.35 9.93 -4.70
N ARG A 157 12.40 9.85 -3.87
CA ARG A 157 13.62 10.65 -4.04
C ARG A 157 14.34 10.28 -5.34
N ILE A 158 14.50 8.98 -5.60
CA ILE A 158 15.14 8.50 -6.85
C ILE A 158 14.38 8.99 -8.08
N ALA A 159 13.04 8.91 -8.08
CA ALA A 159 12.22 9.46 -9.17
C ALA A 159 12.47 10.97 -9.36
N THR A 160 12.51 11.72 -8.25
CA THR A 160 12.70 13.16 -8.26
C THR A 160 14.08 13.54 -8.80
N ASP A 161 15.14 12.86 -8.35
CA ASP A 161 16.52 13.10 -8.76
C ASP A 161 16.73 12.81 -10.26
N ASP A 162 15.96 11.89 -10.84
CA ASP A 162 15.99 11.57 -12.27
C ASP A 162 14.98 12.39 -13.12
N GLY A 163 14.28 13.35 -12.51
CA GLY A 163 13.31 14.21 -13.20
C GLY A 163 12.06 13.46 -13.67
N ILE A 164 11.67 12.39 -12.97
CA ILE A 164 10.46 11.61 -13.20
C ILE A 164 9.34 12.16 -12.32
N GLU A 165 8.36 12.81 -12.96
CA GLU A 165 7.19 13.38 -12.28
C GLU A 165 6.17 12.29 -11.94
N VAL A 166 6.33 11.66 -10.78
CA VAL A 166 5.36 10.73 -10.19
C VAL A 166 5.11 11.09 -8.73
N ASP A 167 3.91 10.77 -8.24
CA ASP A 167 3.56 10.86 -6.83
C ASP A 167 3.22 9.45 -6.34
N LEU A 168 4.14 8.85 -5.60
CA LEU A 168 3.95 7.53 -4.98
C LEU A 168 3.12 7.59 -3.70
N GLN A 169 2.60 8.77 -3.32
CA GLN A 169 1.79 9.02 -2.12
C GLN A 169 2.34 8.32 -0.87
N CYS A 170 3.63 8.53 -0.60
CA CYS A 170 4.36 7.92 0.50
C CYS A 170 3.93 8.37 1.91
N THR A 171 2.94 9.25 2.00
CA THR A 171 2.32 9.66 3.26
C THR A 171 0.99 8.93 3.42
N HIS A 172 0.91 8.11 4.45
CA HIS A 172 -0.36 7.69 5.06
C HIS A 172 -0.81 8.73 6.09
#